data_AF-A0A1Z8UD40-F1
#
_entry.id   AF-A0A1Z8UD40-F1
#
_cell.length_a   1.000
_cell.length_b   1.000
_cell.length_c   1.000
_cell.angle_alpha   90.00
_cell.angle_beta   90.00
_cell.angle_gamma   90.00
#
_symmetry.space_group_name_H-M   'P 1'
#
loop_
_entity.id
_entity.type
_entity.pdbx_description
1 polymer ?
#
loop_
_entity_poly.entity_id
_entity_poly.type
_entity_poly.pdbx_seq_one_letter_code
_entity_poly.pdbx_strand_id
1 'polypeptide(L)'
;MSEFLKAFQNLPPLIKKKHFVTIQGKTVEVSLETSLAVNKHGTEAYMWKGDKFVLKPKPKFKTTYRTLQKDARGYDFLDGDIHWPNKIIDGGVTWQKESE
;
A
#
# COMPACT_ATOMS: atom_id res chain seq x y z
N MET A 1 20.02 -31.94 -36.57
CA MET A 1 19.76 -31.19 -35.31
C MET A 1 21.10 -30.77 -34.76
N SER A 2 21.28 -29.46 -34.54
CA SER A 2 22.55 -28.81 -34.20
C SER A 2 23.15 -29.32 -32.88
N GLU A 3 24.47 -29.45 -32.82
CA GLU A 3 25.23 -29.81 -31.60
C GLU A 3 24.89 -28.91 -30.39
N PHE A 4 24.49 -27.66 -30.67
CA PHE A 4 23.96 -26.72 -29.67
C PHE A 4 22.72 -27.23 -28.92
N LEU A 5 21.81 -27.94 -29.59
CA LEU A 5 20.61 -28.50 -28.94
C LEU A 5 20.96 -29.70 -28.04
N LYS A 6 21.97 -30.51 -28.41
CA LYS A 6 22.45 -31.63 -27.59
C LYS A 6 23.09 -31.14 -26.28
N ALA A 7 23.82 -30.02 -26.34
CA ALA A 7 24.39 -29.40 -25.14
C ALA A 7 23.31 -28.94 -24.15
N PHE A 8 22.17 -28.46 -24.66
CA PHE A 8 21.04 -28.02 -23.83
C PHE A 8 20.28 -29.18 -23.17
N GLN A 9 20.28 -30.36 -23.80
CA GLN A 9 19.66 -31.58 -23.23
C GLN A 9 20.47 -32.20 -22.08
N ASN A 10 21.78 -31.92 -22.00
CA ASN A 10 22.67 -32.42 -20.95
C ASN A 10 22.78 -31.47 -19.74
N LEU A 11 21.87 -30.51 -19.59
CA LEU A 11 21.87 -29.60 -18.44
C LEU A 11 21.48 -30.36 -17.16
N PRO A 12 22.27 -30.26 -16.07
CA PRO A 12 21.89 -30.83 -14.78
C PRO A 12 20.58 -30.21 -14.28
N PRO A 13 19.77 -30.96 -13.52
CA PRO A 13 18.50 -30.45 -13.00
C PRO A 13 18.73 -29.23 -12.10
N LEU A 14 17.93 -28.18 -12.31
CA LEU A 14 17.98 -26.95 -11.52
C LEU A 14 17.66 -27.24 -10.04
N ILE A 15 18.67 -27.14 -9.19
CA ILE A 15 18.51 -27.23 -7.74
C ILE A 15 17.76 -25.98 -7.26
N LYS A 16 16.55 -26.17 -6.73
CA LYS A 16 15.78 -25.07 -6.12
C LYS A 16 16.48 -24.61 -4.85
N LYS A 17 16.99 -23.38 -4.85
CA LYS A 17 17.61 -22.78 -3.65
C LYS A 17 16.56 -22.53 -2.57
N LYS A 18 16.87 -22.95 -1.35
CA LYS A 18 16.09 -22.61 -0.16
C LYS A 18 16.32 -21.15 0.19
N HIS A 19 15.25 -20.42 0.52
CA HIS A 19 15.34 -19.01 0.92
C HIS A 19 15.04 -18.90 2.41
N PHE A 20 15.82 -18.10 3.13
CA PHE A 20 15.63 -17.87 4.56
C PHE A 20 15.42 -16.38 4.79
N VAL A 21 14.43 -16.06 5.61
CA VAL A 21 14.13 -14.67 5.99
C VAL A 21 14.01 -14.60 7.50
N THR A 22 14.62 -13.57 8.08
CA THR A 22 14.54 -13.30 9.52
C THR A 22 13.54 -12.18 9.78
N ILE A 23 12.42 -12.52 10.45
CA ILE A 23 11.37 -11.56 10.81
C ILE A 23 11.28 -11.54 12.33
N GLN A 24 11.52 -10.37 12.93
CA GLN A 24 11.46 -10.16 14.39
C GLN A 24 12.30 -11.18 15.19
N GLY A 25 13.50 -11.51 14.71
CA GLY A 25 14.43 -12.46 15.35
C GLY A 25 14.13 -13.94 15.12
N LYS A 26 13.04 -14.30 14.42
CA LYS A 26 12.76 -15.68 14.00
C LYS A 26 13.17 -15.88 12.54
N THR A 27 13.99 -16.90 12.28
CA THR A 27 14.41 -17.30 10.94
C THR A 27 13.48 -18.38 10.41
N VAL A 28 12.90 -18.18 9.23
CA VAL A 28 12.00 -19.16 8.60
C VAL A 28 12.40 -19.42 7.16
N GLU A 29 12.32 -20.70 6.76
CA GLU A 29 12.48 -21.13 5.37
C GLU A 29 11.21 -20.76 4.59
N VAL A 30 11.38 -19.99 3.52
CA VAL A 30 10.29 -19.44 2.71
C VAL A 30 10.50 -19.74 1.23
N SER A 31 9.45 -19.56 0.44
CA SER A 31 9.55 -19.62 -1.02
C SER A 31 10.24 -18.36 -1.58
N LEU A 32 10.68 -18.43 -2.83
CA LEU A 32 11.31 -17.30 -3.53
C LEU A 32 10.36 -16.08 -3.63
N GLU A 33 9.10 -16.30 -3.96
CA GLU A 33 8.10 -15.23 -4.09
C GLU A 33 7.91 -14.50 -2.76
N THR A 34 7.82 -15.25 -1.66
CA THR A 34 7.69 -14.68 -0.33
C THR A 34 8.96 -13.95 0.09
N SER A 35 10.14 -14.50 -0.22
CA SER A 35 11.42 -13.82 0.04
C SER A 35 11.52 -12.49 -0.72
N LEU A 36 11.11 -12.44 -1.99
CA LEU A 36 11.06 -11.20 -2.78
C LEU A 36 10.07 -10.20 -2.21
N ALA A 37 8.89 -10.66 -1.80
CA ALA A 37 7.90 -9.80 -1.16
C ALA A 37 8.43 -9.20 0.14
N VAL A 38 9.16 -9.97 0.95
CA VAL A 38 9.78 -9.45 2.18
C VAL A 38 10.88 -8.45 1.87
N ASN A 39 11.74 -8.73 0.89
CA ASN A 39 12.78 -7.79 0.47
C ASN A 39 12.22 -6.48 -0.09
N LYS A 40 11.09 -6.53 -0.82
CA LYS A 40 10.44 -5.35 -1.39
C LYS A 40 9.81 -4.44 -0.33
N HIS A 41 9.17 -5.04 0.68
CA HIS A 41 8.46 -4.29 1.72
C HIS A 41 9.33 -3.98 2.96
N GLY A 42 10.46 -4.66 3.10
CA GLY A 42 11.30 -4.64 4.30
C GLY A 42 10.79 -5.62 5.36
N THR A 43 11.71 -6.17 6.16
CA THR A 43 11.39 -7.13 7.23
C THR A 43 10.51 -6.51 8.33
N GLU A 44 10.67 -5.21 8.57
CA GLU A 44 9.89 -4.46 9.57
C GLU A 44 8.41 -4.30 9.23
N ALA A 45 8.04 -4.42 7.95
CA ALA A 45 6.66 -4.32 7.50
C ALA A 45 5.83 -5.57 7.81
N TYR A 46 6.46 -6.65 8.29
CA TYR A 46 5.79 -7.90 8.63
C TYR A 46 5.64 -8.06 10.14
N MET A 47 4.60 -8.78 10.54
CA MET A 47 4.34 -9.17 11.91
C MET A 47 3.95 -10.65 11.98
N TRP A 48 4.32 -11.31 13.07
CA TRP A 48 3.85 -12.66 13.34
C TRP A 48 2.39 -12.66 13.79
N LYS A 49 1.56 -13.47 13.13
CA LYS A 49 0.18 -13.76 13.52
C LYS A 49 0.04 -15.27 13.69
N GLY A 50 0.34 -15.76 14.90
CA GLY A 50 0.51 -17.19 15.16
C GLY A 50 1.74 -17.73 14.45
N ASP A 51 1.57 -18.80 13.67
CA ASP A 51 2.66 -19.48 12.94
C ASP A 51 2.94 -18.90 11.54
N LYS A 52 2.14 -17.92 11.09
CA LYS A 52 2.34 -17.25 9.79
C LYS A 52 2.68 -15.78 10.02
N PHE A 53 3.62 -15.26 9.24
CA PHE A 53 3.88 -13.82 9.21
C PHE A 53 3.03 -13.17 8.14
N VAL A 54 2.46 -12.01 8.48
CA VAL A 54 1.56 -11.23 7.63
C VAL A 54 2.04 -9.79 7.56
N LEU A 55 1.72 -9.10 6.46
CA LEU A 55 2.01 -7.68 6.34
C LEU A 55 1.22 -6.91 7.41
N LYS A 56 1.88 -5.97 8.08
CA LYS A 56 1.24 -5.10 9.06
C LYS A 56 0.07 -4.35 8.40
N PRO A 57 -1.11 -4.31 9.02
CA PRO A 57 -2.22 -3.54 8.48
C PRO A 57 -1.84 -2.06 8.42
N LYS A 58 -2.26 -1.36 7.37
CA LYS A 58 -2.05 0.09 7.27
C LYS A 58 -2.74 0.78 8.46
N PRO A 59 -2.06 1.70 9.15
CA PRO A 59 -2.69 2.44 10.23
C PRO A 59 -3.89 3.21 9.68
N LYS A 60 -5.03 3.12 10.35
CA LYS A 60 -6.17 4.01 10.08
C LYS A 60 -5.84 5.37 10.67
N PHE A 61 -5.63 6.37 9.82
CA PHE A 61 -5.45 7.74 10.29
C PHE A 61 -6.76 8.21 10.91
N LYS A 62 -6.71 8.64 12.17
CA LYS A 62 -7.86 9.25 12.86
C LYS A 62 -8.03 10.72 12.49
N THR A 63 -7.08 11.28 11.74
CA THR A 63 -7.12 12.68 11.32
C THR A 63 -8.09 12.85 10.17
N THR A 64 -9.29 13.34 10.48
CA THR A 64 -10.25 13.81 9.49
C THR A 64 -9.98 15.27 9.18
N TYR A 65 -9.74 15.60 7.92
CA TYR A 65 -9.68 16.98 7.46
C TYR A 65 -11.09 17.47 7.14
N ARG A 66 -11.31 18.78 7.26
CA ARG A 66 -12.57 19.37 6.81
C ARG A 66 -12.61 19.27 5.29
N THR A 67 -13.74 18.85 4.75
CA THR A 67 -14.01 18.84 3.31
C THR A 67 -15.01 19.94 2.98
N LEU A 68 -14.95 20.43 1.75
CA LEU A 68 -15.85 21.46 1.28
C LEU A 68 -17.22 20.82 0.97
N GLN A 69 -18.23 21.09 1.78
CA GLN A 69 -19.57 20.53 1.64
C GLN A 69 -20.60 21.65 1.46
N LYS A 70 -21.70 21.34 0.75
CA LYS A 70 -22.80 22.30 0.59
C LYS A 70 -23.55 22.43 1.90
N ASP A 71 -23.77 23.66 2.33
CA ASP A 71 -24.48 23.99 3.56
C ASP A 71 -25.62 24.97 3.28
N ALA A 72 -26.56 25.07 4.21
CA ALA A 72 -27.69 26.00 4.12
C ALA A 72 -27.21 27.45 3.95
N ARG A 73 -26.04 27.79 4.50
CA ARG A 73 -25.38 29.08 4.32
C ARG A 73 -23.88 28.86 4.18
N GLY A 74 -23.31 29.27 3.05
CA GLY A 74 -21.90 29.03 2.74
C GLY A 74 -21.30 30.05 1.79
N TYR A 75 -20.05 29.85 1.43
CA TYR A 75 -19.33 30.75 0.51
C TYR A 75 -19.69 30.43 -0.94
N ASP A 76 -19.78 31.49 -1.75
CA ASP A 76 -19.74 31.42 -3.20
C ASP A 76 -18.32 31.73 -3.66
N PHE A 77 -17.77 30.84 -4.49
CA PHE A 77 -16.41 30.93 -5.00
C PHE A 77 -16.42 31.44 -6.43
N LEU A 78 -15.65 32.50 -6.70
CA LEU A 78 -15.55 33.04 -8.05
C LEU A 78 -14.94 31.98 -8.98
N ASP A 79 -15.63 31.65 -10.07
CA ASP A 79 -15.24 30.61 -11.04
C ASP A 79 -14.94 29.23 -10.42
N GLY A 80 -15.47 28.96 -9.23
CA GLY A 80 -15.23 27.72 -8.50
C GLY A 80 -13.85 27.63 -7.84
N ASP A 81 -13.08 28.73 -7.76
CA ASP A 81 -11.81 28.77 -7.05
C ASP A 81 -12.01 28.95 -5.54
N ILE A 82 -11.64 27.92 -4.79
CA ILE A 82 -11.73 27.85 -3.33
C ILE A 82 -10.94 28.97 -2.64
N HIS A 83 -9.95 29.56 -3.32
CA HIS A 83 -9.12 30.63 -2.78
C HIS A 83 -9.75 32.03 -2.88
N TRP A 84 -10.85 32.20 -3.63
CA TRP A 84 -11.49 33.50 -3.87
C TRP A 84 -12.97 33.52 -3.42
N PRO A 85 -13.24 33.53 -2.11
CA PRO A 85 -14.59 33.67 -1.59
C PRO A 85 -15.13 35.08 -1.87
N ASN A 86 -16.22 35.17 -2.62
CA ASN A 86 -16.80 36.44 -3.02
C ASN A 86 -17.91 36.88 -2.05
N LYS A 87 -18.88 36.00 -1.81
CA LYS A 87 -20.09 36.30 -1.02
C LYS A 87 -20.53 35.10 -0.20
N ILE A 88 -21.38 35.34 0.81
CA ILE A 88 -22.05 34.30 1.57
C ILE A 88 -23.48 34.20 1.03
N ILE A 89 -23.84 33.03 0.49
CA ILE A 89 -25.15 32.76 -0.08
C ILE A 89 -25.84 31.60 0.65
N ASP A 90 -27.17 31.59 0.62
CA ASP A 90 -27.94 30.43 1.07
C ASP A 90 -27.78 29.31 0.04
N GLY A 91 -27.31 28.13 0.50
CA GLY A 91 -26.93 27.00 -0.35
C GLY A 91 -25.46 26.98 -0.82
N GLY A 92 -24.60 27.84 -0.26
CA GLY A 92 -23.18 27.90 -0.57
C GLY A 92 -22.36 26.72 0.00
N VAL A 93 -21.05 26.79 -0.13
CA VAL A 93 -20.12 25.73 0.29
C VAL A 93 -19.29 26.14 1.50
N THR A 94 -19.14 25.23 2.47
CA THR A 94 -18.46 25.48 3.74
C THR A 94 -17.59 24.29 4.12
N TRP A 95 -16.49 24.56 4.82
CA TRP A 95 -15.60 23.51 5.32
C TRP A 95 -16.22 22.80 6.52
N GLN A 96 -16.78 21.62 6.28
CA GLN A 96 -17.40 20.77 7.29
C GLN A 96 -16.56 19.54 7.56
N LYS A 97 -16.68 18.98 8.77
CA LYS A 97 -16.17 17.63 9.05
C LYS A 97 -17.27 16.66 8.67
N GLU A 98 -16.94 15.55 8.03
CA GLU A 98 -17.88 14.44 7.90
C GLU A 98 -18.34 14.05 9.31
N SER A 99 -19.66 14.12 9.54
CA SER A 99 -20.23 13.69 10.81
C SER A 99 -20.03 12.18 10.95
N GLU A 100 -19.59 11.75 12.13
CA GLU A 100 -19.48 10.34 12.51
C GLU A 100 -20.86 9.67 12.59
#